data_AF-A0A528TH73-F1
#
_entry.id   AF-A0A528TH73-F1
#
_cell.length_a   1.000
_cell.length_b   1.000
_cell.length_c   1.000
_cell.angle_alpha   90.00
_cell.angle_beta   90.00
_cell.angle_gamma   90.00
#
_symmetry.space_group_name_H-M   'P 1'
#
loop_
_entity.id
_entity.type
_entity.pdbx_description
1 polymer ?
#
loop_
_entity_poly.entity_id
_entity_poly.type
_entity_poly.pdbx_seq_one_letter_code
_entity_poly.pdbx_strand_id
1 'polypeptide(L)'
;VLTYIDTELDNLVTGYDEDSKPTAGFQRVIQRAVIHVQSSGREEVSGANVLVAIFAERESHAAYFLQEQQMTRYDAVNYISHGIAKRPGASESRTPRGADDEQGGQN
;
A
#
# COMPACT_ATOMS: atom_id res chain seq x y z
N VAL A 1 4.91 -7.46 -15.19
CA VAL A 1 4.10 -6.38 -14.57
C VAL A 1 3.60 -5.41 -15.61
N LEU A 2 4.47 -4.79 -16.43
CA LEU A 2 4.05 -3.93 -17.56
C LEU A 2 3.07 -4.64 -18.53
N THR A 3 3.35 -5.90 -18.89
CA THR A 3 2.47 -6.69 -19.78
C THR A 3 1.03 -6.83 -19.30
N TYR A 4 0.76 -6.85 -17.99
CA TYR A 4 -0.61 -6.98 -17.50
C TYR A 4 -1.43 -5.70 -17.75
N ILE A 5 -0.85 -4.54 -17.42
CA ILE A 5 -1.49 -3.25 -17.66
C ILE A 5 -1.58 -2.97 -19.17
N ASP A 6 -0.50 -3.20 -19.90
CA ASP A 6 -0.37 -2.84 -21.31
C ASP A 6 -1.10 -3.81 -22.25
N THR A 7 -1.39 -5.04 -21.83
CA THR A 7 -1.97 -6.07 -22.71
C THR A 7 -3.29 -6.63 -22.20
N GLU A 8 -3.46 -6.84 -20.89
CA GLU A 8 -4.70 -7.45 -20.38
C GLU A 8 -5.81 -6.45 -20.08
N LEU A 9 -5.48 -5.17 -19.88
CA LEU A 9 -6.46 -4.11 -19.61
C LEU A 9 -6.78 -3.24 -20.83
N ASP A 10 -6.16 -3.49 -21.99
CA ASP A 10 -6.37 -2.70 -23.22
C ASP A 10 -7.86 -2.66 -23.63
N ASN A 11 -8.57 -3.76 -23.44
CA ASN A 11 -10.01 -3.86 -23.73
C ASN A 11 -10.91 -3.02 -22.79
N LEU A 12 -10.35 -2.50 -21.68
CA LEU A 12 -11.06 -1.62 -20.75
C LEU A 12 -10.87 -0.14 -21.09
N VAL A 13 -9.99 0.19 -22.04
CA VAL A 13 -9.79 1.56 -22.52
C VAL A 13 -11.04 1.99 -23.26
N THR A 14 -11.79 2.92 -22.68
CA THR A 14 -12.96 3.51 -23.33
C THR A 14 -12.53 4.79 -24.04
N GLY A 15 -13.01 5.01 -25.27
CA GLY A 15 -12.70 6.20 -26.07
C GLY A 15 -13.42 7.48 -25.62
N TYR A 16 -13.95 7.50 -24.39
CA TYR A 16 -14.64 8.65 -23.83
C TYR A 16 -13.66 9.45 -22.98
N ASP A 17 -13.66 10.76 -23.17
CA ASP A 17 -12.84 11.72 -22.42
C ASP A 17 -13.49 11.99 -21.04
N GLU A 18 -13.65 10.94 -20.23
CA GLU A 18 -14.22 11.01 -18.88
C GLU A 18 -13.14 10.71 -17.83
N ASP A 19 -13.14 11.50 -16.76
CA ASP A 19 -12.26 11.27 -15.62
C ASP A 19 -12.49 9.89 -15.00
N SER A 20 -11.39 9.17 -14.76
CA SER A 20 -11.42 7.90 -14.05
C SER A 20 -11.97 8.07 -12.63
N LYS A 21 -12.96 7.24 -12.26
CA LYS A 21 -13.56 7.25 -10.92
C LYS A 21 -13.03 6.09 -10.07
N PRO A 22 -12.84 6.29 -8.76
CA PRO A 22 -12.39 5.23 -7.87
C PRO A 22 -13.43 4.12 -7.76
N THR A 23 -12.98 2.87 -7.77
CA THR A 23 -13.84 1.71 -7.49
C THR A 23 -14.22 1.65 -6.01
N ALA A 24 -15.26 0.90 -5.67
CA ALA A 24 -15.64 0.66 -4.27
C ALA A 24 -14.49 0.02 -3.46
N GLY A 25 -13.70 -0.88 -4.07
CA GLY A 25 -12.52 -1.47 -3.44
C GLY A 25 -11.42 -0.44 -3.17
N PHE A 26 -11.15 0.44 -4.13
CA PHE A 26 -10.20 1.53 -3.95
C PHE A 26 -10.62 2.44 -2.77
N GLN A 27 -11.89 2.85 -2.74
CA GLN A 27 -12.42 3.68 -1.65
C GLN A 27 -12.27 3.02 -0.28
N ARG A 28 -12.61 1.72 -0.17
CA ARG A 28 -12.43 0.96 1.08
C ARG A 28 -10.98 0.89 1.52
N VAL A 29 -10.03 0.71 0.60
CA VAL A 29 -8.60 0.68 0.91
C VAL A 29 -8.13 2.03 1.45
N ILE A 30 -8.48 3.13 0.76
CA ILE A 30 -8.12 4.48 1.21
C ILE A 30 -8.75 4.79 2.56
N GLN A 31 -10.03 4.49 2.74
CA GLN A 31 -10.72 4.73 4.02
C GLN A 31 -10.06 3.95 5.16
N ARG A 32 -9.68 2.68 4.93
CA ARG A 32 -8.98 1.87 5.94
C ARG A 32 -7.60 2.42 6.28
N ALA A 33 -6.85 2.94 5.30
CA ALA A 33 -5.58 3.61 5.54
C ALA A 33 -5.74 4.89 6.37
N VAL A 34 -6.75 5.72 6.05
CA VAL A 34 -7.08 6.94 6.81
C VAL A 34 -7.45 6.61 8.25
N ILE A 35 -8.39 5.67 8.47
CA ILE A 35 -8.82 5.27 9.81
C ILE A 35 -7.62 4.75 10.63
N HIS A 36 -6.72 3.99 10.00
CA HIS A 36 -5.53 3.48 10.67
C HIS A 36 -4.61 4.61 11.17
N VAL A 37 -4.30 5.57 10.30
CA VAL A 37 -3.46 6.74 10.63
C VAL A 37 -4.11 7.62 11.71
N GLN A 38 -5.41 7.87 11.59
CA GLN A 38 -6.15 8.64 12.61
C GLN A 38 -6.15 7.92 13.97
N SER A 39 -6.28 6.59 13.97
CA SER A 39 -6.27 5.80 15.21
C SER A 39 -4.90 5.78 15.91
N SER A 40 -3.81 6.05 15.17
CA SER A 40 -2.47 6.22 15.74
C SER A 40 -2.13 7.66 16.12
N GLY A 41 -3.10 8.59 16.01
CA GLY A 41 -2.90 10.00 16.37
C GLY A 41 -2.09 10.80 15.36
N ARG A 42 -1.90 10.26 14.15
CA ARG A 42 -1.17 10.92 13.06
C ARG A 42 -2.14 11.58 12.09
N GLU A 43 -1.64 12.57 11.34
CA GLU A 43 -2.45 13.34 10.39
C GLU A 43 -2.17 12.95 8.92
N GLU A 44 -0.96 12.46 8.62
CA GLU A 44 -0.54 12.20 7.25
C GLU A 44 -0.68 10.72 6.84
N VAL A 45 -1.40 10.48 5.73
CA VAL A 45 -1.55 9.16 5.12
C VAL A 45 -0.57 9.03 3.96
N SER A 46 0.52 8.32 4.20
CA SER A 46 1.47 7.94 3.14
C SER A 46 1.04 6.68 2.36
N GLY A 47 1.71 6.43 1.22
CA GLY A 47 1.50 5.21 0.43
C GLY A 47 1.82 3.91 1.17
N ALA A 48 2.62 3.94 2.24
CA ALA A 48 2.88 2.78 3.09
C ALA A 48 1.61 2.31 3.81
N ASN A 49 0.79 3.25 4.29
CA ASN A 49 -0.50 2.95 4.91
C ASN A 49 -1.46 2.31 3.90
N VAL A 50 -1.48 2.83 2.67
CA VAL A 50 -2.29 2.28 1.57
C VAL A 50 -1.86 0.85 1.23
N LEU A 51 -0.56 0.61 1.12
CA LEU A 51 -0.02 -0.73 0.85
C LEU A 51 -0.43 -1.75 1.92
N VAL A 52 -0.35 -1.39 3.20
CA VAL A 52 -0.80 -2.27 4.29
C VAL A 52 -2.31 -2.51 4.23
N ALA A 53 -3.09 -1.48 3.87
CA ALA A 53 -4.55 -1.59 3.75
C ALA A 53 -5.00 -2.48 2.58
N ILE A 54 -4.23 -2.56 1.49
CA ILE A 54 -4.51 -3.47 0.35
C ILE A 54 -4.69 -4.92 0.80
N PHE A 55 -3.88 -5.39 1.75
CA PHE A 55 -3.94 -6.78 2.25
C PHE A 55 -5.26 -7.17 2.90
N ALA A 56 -6.06 -6.20 3.33
CA ALA A 56 -7.38 -6.46 3.93
C ALA A 56 -8.55 -6.28 2.93
N GLU A 57 -8.26 -5.99 1.66
CA GLU A 57 -9.29 -5.96 0.61
C GLU A 57 -9.55 -7.36 0.05
N ARG A 58 -10.81 -7.84 0.13
CA ARG A 58 -11.17 -9.23 -0.19
C ARG A 58 -11.15 -9.53 -1.69
N GLU A 59 -11.32 -8.52 -2.53
CA GLU A 59 -11.42 -8.65 -3.99
C GLU A 59 -10.40 -7.71 -4.65
N SER A 60 -9.12 -7.98 -4.42
CA SER A 60 -8.03 -7.11 -4.87
C SER A 60 -7.00 -7.89 -5.68
N HIS A 61 -6.89 -7.57 -6.96
CA HIS A 61 -5.81 -8.07 -7.83
C HIS A 61 -4.43 -7.70 -7.29
N ALA A 62 -4.29 -6.53 -6.65
CA ALA A 62 -3.03 -6.14 -6.02
C ALA A 62 -2.68 -7.03 -4.83
N ALA A 63 -3.65 -7.36 -3.98
CA ALA A 63 -3.43 -8.27 -2.85
C ALA A 63 -3.08 -9.69 -3.34
N TYR A 64 -3.77 -10.17 -4.39
CA TYR A 64 -3.47 -11.44 -5.04
C TYR A 64 -2.04 -11.48 -5.58
N PHE A 65 -1.63 -10.46 -6.35
CA PHE A 65 -0.27 -10.37 -6.89
C PHE A 65 0.79 -10.38 -5.77
N LEU A 66 0.57 -9.63 -4.69
CA LEU A 66 1.49 -9.62 -3.54
C LEU A 66 1.60 -11.00 -2.88
N GLN A 67 0.49 -11.75 -2.80
CA GLN A 67 0.50 -13.13 -2.30
C GLN A 67 1.28 -14.08 -3.22
N GLU A 68 1.17 -13.96 -4.54
CA GLU A 68 1.97 -14.75 -5.49
C GLU A 68 3.47 -14.47 -5.34
N GLN A 69 3.85 -13.23 -5.00
CA GLN A 69 5.23 -12.87 -4.65
C GLN A 69 5.63 -13.32 -3.23
N GLN A 70 4.79 -14.13 -2.57
CA GLN A 70 4.95 -14.59 -1.20
C GLN A 70 5.11 -13.44 -0.20
N MET A 71 4.51 -12.27 -0.46
CA MET A 71 4.53 -11.15 0.48
C MET A 71 3.29 -11.19 1.36
N THR A 72 3.49 -11.21 2.67
CA THR A 72 2.38 -11.17 3.65
C THR A 72 2.17 -9.75 4.18
N ARG A 73 0.99 -9.51 4.78
CA ARG A 73 0.74 -8.26 5.54
C ARG A 73 1.78 -8.07 6.65
N TYR A 74 2.17 -9.15 7.32
CA TYR A 74 3.18 -9.11 8.37
C TYR A 74 4.53 -8.65 7.83
N ASP A 75 4.96 -9.16 6.67
CA ASP A 75 6.21 -8.75 6.02
C ASP A 75 6.20 -7.25 5.70
N ALA A 76 5.07 -6.73 5.19
CA ALA A 76 4.91 -5.31 4.90
C ALA A 76 5.02 -4.45 6.16
N VAL A 77 4.28 -4.81 7.22
CA VAL A 77 4.31 -4.08 8.50
C VAL A 77 5.71 -4.14 9.11
N ASN A 78 6.36 -5.30 9.10
CA ASN A 78 7.69 -5.45 9.71
C ASN A 78 8.76 -4.62 8.98
N TYR A 79 8.70 -4.57 7.64
CA TYR A 79 9.59 -3.73 6.86
C TYR A 79 9.31 -2.24 7.07
N ILE A 80 8.04 -1.83 7.09
CA ILE A 80 7.65 -0.43 7.29
C ILE A 80 7.97 0.04 8.72
N SER A 81 7.81 -0.79 9.74
CA SER A 81 8.07 -0.39 11.13
C SER A 81 9.56 -0.47 11.51
N HIS A 82 10.32 -1.40 10.92
CA HIS A 82 11.67 -1.72 11.43
C HIS A 82 12.75 -1.87 10.35
N GLY A 83 12.42 -1.73 9.06
CA GLY A 83 13.36 -1.95 7.95
C GLY A 83 13.77 -3.43 7.76
N ILE A 84 13.09 -4.36 8.43
CA ILE A 84 13.45 -5.78 8.41
C ILE A 84 12.86 -6.43 7.14
N ALA A 85 13.73 -6.77 6.19
CA ALA A 85 13.34 -7.44 4.96
C ALA A 85 13.16 -8.95 5.16
N LYS A 86 12.22 -9.53 4.40
CA LYS A 86 12.01 -10.98 4.35
C LYS A 86 13.21 -11.74 3.78
N ARG A 87 13.97 -11.14 2.84
CA ARG A 87 15.13 -11.76 2.22
C ARG A 87 16.41 -11.42 3.00
N PRO A 88 17.25 -12.42 3.33
CA PRO A 88 18.56 -12.17 3.92
C PRO A 88 19.40 -11.22 3.05
N GLY A 89 20.01 -10.21 3.66
CA GLY A 89 20.86 -9.24 2.96
C GLY A 89 20.13 -8.10 2.24
N ALA A 90 18.79 -8.07 2.26
CA ALA A 90 17.98 -7.00 1.67
C ALA A 90 17.40 -6.02 2.71
N SER A 91 17.74 -6.19 4.00
CA SER A 91 17.33 -5.27 5.06
C SER A 91 18.08 -3.95 4.91
N GLU A 92 17.37 -2.85 4.92
CA GLU A 92 17.95 -1.52 4.98
C GLU A 92 17.80 -0.97 6.40
N SER A 93 18.87 -0.39 6.96
CA SER A 93 18.83 0.37 8.21
C SER A 93 18.26 1.78 8.02
N ARG A 94 17.37 1.96 7.03
CA ARG A 94 16.69 3.23 6.78
C ARG A 94 15.37 3.23 7.55
N THR A 95 15.16 4.28 8.33
CA THR A 95 13.87 4.63 8.92
C THR A 95 12.83 4.79 7.80
N PRO A 96 11.81 3.92 7.71
CA PRO A 96 10.86 3.98 6.61
C PRO A 96 10.00 5.24 6.72
N ARG A 97 9.99 6.07 5.66
CA ARG A 97 9.14 7.27 5.61
C ARG A 97 7.67 6.89 5.78
N GLY A 98 7.05 7.45 6.82
CA GLY A 98 5.67 7.16 7.23
C GLY A 98 5.56 6.33 8.52
N ALA A 99 6.64 5.70 9.01
CA ALA A 99 6.69 5.08 10.33
C ALA A 99 7.24 6.01 11.42
N ASP A 100 8.06 7.01 11.06
CA ASP A 100 8.85 7.80 12.02
C ASP A 100 8.40 9.24 12.28
N ASP A 101 7.16 9.64 11.96
CA ASP A 101 6.62 10.93 12.43
C ASP A 101 6.24 10.90 13.94
N GLU A 102 6.90 10.06 14.73
CA GLU A 102 6.72 9.93 16.19
C GLU A 102 7.86 10.57 17.00
N GLN A 103 8.92 11.10 16.36
CA GLN A 103 10.09 11.65 17.10
C GLN A 103 10.53 13.06 16.71
N GLY A 104 9.74 13.81 15.93
CA GLY A 104 10.08 15.17 15.48
C GLY A 104 9.57 16.32 16.35
N GLY A 105 9.04 16.07 17.55
CA GLY A 105 8.35 17.09 18.38
C GLY A 105 8.84 17.15 19.82
N GLN A 106 10.11 17.51 20.02
CA GLN A 106 10.64 17.96 21.31
C GLN A 106 11.91 18.79 21.07
N ASN A 107 11.72 20.11 20.92
CA ASN A 107 12.53 21.19 21.49
C ASN A 107 11.93 22.54 21.10
#